data_AF-A0A949HBX6-F1
#
_entry.id   AF-A0A949HBX6-F1
#
_cell.length_a   1.000
_cell.length_b   1.000
_cell.length_c   1.000
_cell.angle_alpha   90.00
_cell.angle_beta   90.00
_cell.angle_gamma   90.00
#
_symmetry.space_group_name_H-M   'P 1'
#
loop_
_entity.id
_entity.type
_entity.pdbx_description
1 polymer ?
#
loop_
_entity_poly.entity_id
_entity_poly.type
_entity_poly.pdbx_seq_one_letter_code
_entity_poly.pdbx_strand_id
1 'polypeptide(L)'
;MDLQHLPLFPLDMVLFPGAPLALHIFEPRYRTMIGDCLDQQTGFGVVLRTVPAGHAAVTVAAGGFDQICAVGTTVRIHDSVRLQDGRYYLQSSGVQRFRIGAIMSDTPYLIARAEAYGAVHPPPERAAQLRLRRALLQYWRALQAATGQPVETMELDDGPGLVDGLAHALQVSLAQKQRWLESAPTARIIEMIARLRAEQALLPPTHPAGTYPHPWAWN
;
A
#
# COMPACT_ATOMS: atom_id res chain seq x y z
N MET A 1 -3.49 -19.85 4.34
CA MET A 1 -2.19 -19.47 3.76
C MET A 1 -1.14 -19.84 4.78
N ASP A 2 -0.17 -20.66 4.40
CA ASP A 2 0.88 -21.10 5.32
C ASP A 2 1.90 -19.98 5.53
N LEU A 3 2.11 -19.60 6.79
CA LEU A 3 3.13 -18.62 7.16
C LEU A 3 4.43 -19.28 7.61
N GLN A 4 4.46 -20.61 7.79
CA GLN A 4 5.67 -21.32 8.16
C GLN A 4 6.66 -21.43 7.00
N HIS A 5 6.16 -21.49 5.76
CA HIS A 5 6.97 -21.51 4.54
C HIS A 5 6.45 -20.49 3.53
N LEU A 6 6.55 -19.20 3.86
CA LEU A 6 6.03 -18.12 3.03
C LEU A 6 7.05 -17.72 1.95
N PRO A 7 6.77 -17.92 0.64
CA PRO A 7 7.59 -17.34 -0.42
C PRO A 7 7.53 -15.81 -0.35
N LEU A 8 8.66 -15.14 -0.48
CA LEU A 8 8.76 -13.69 -0.41
C LEU A 8 9.14 -13.09 -1.77
N PHE A 9 8.47 -12.00 -2.10
CA PHE A 9 8.73 -11.18 -3.25
C PHE A 9 9.10 -9.75 -2.80
N PRO A 10 10.39 -9.44 -2.67
CA PRO A 10 10.85 -8.08 -2.39
C PRO A 10 10.59 -7.15 -3.58
N LEU A 11 9.87 -6.05 -3.34
CA LEU A 11 9.49 -5.05 -4.35
C LEU A 11 9.79 -3.62 -3.87
N ASP A 12 9.86 -2.66 -4.81
CA ASP A 12 9.91 -1.21 -4.51
C ASP A 12 8.51 -0.64 -4.22
N MET A 13 7.71 -1.35 -3.43
CA MET A 13 6.36 -0.91 -3.06
C MET A 13 5.94 -1.44 -1.69
N VAL A 14 5.00 -0.74 -1.07
CA VAL A 14 4.32 -1.17 0.15
C VAL A 14 2.88 -1.53 -0.20
N LEU A 15 2.52 -2.80 -0.05
CA LEU A 15 1.17 -3.30 -0.29
C LEU A 15 0.38 -3.31 1.02
N PHE A 16 -0.86 -2.85 0.99
CA PHE A 16 -1.77 -2.91 2.14
C PHE A 16 -2.80 -4.03 1.97
N PRO A 17 -3.37 -4.56 3.07
CA PRO A 17 -4.51 -5.47 3.02
C PRO A 17 -5.65 -4.92 2.14
N GLY A 18 -6.25 -5.77 1.31
CA GLY A 18 -7.32 -5.41 0.38
C GLY A 18 -6.87 -4.67 -0.88
N ALA A 19 -5.64 -4.14 -0.94
CA ALA A 19 -5.17 -3.41 -2.10
C ALA A 19 -4.94 -4.36 -3.30
N PRO A 20 -5.36 -3.97 -4.52
CA PRO A 20 -5.09 -4.75 -5.72
C PRO A 20 -3.61 -4.71 -6.06
N LEU A 21 -3.13 -5.79 -6.67
CA LEU A 21 -1.75 -5.94 -7.13
C LEU A 21 -1.75 -6.67 -8.47
N ALA A 22 -1.39 -5.94 -9.52
CA ALA A 22 -1.16 -6.49 -10.85
C ALA A 22 0.34 -6.58 -11.11
N LEU A 23 0.84 -7.75 -11.49
CA LEU A 23 2.28 -7.98 -11.69
C LEU A 23 2.56 -8.62 -13.04
N HIS A 24 3.69 -8.22 -13.62
CA HIS A 24 4.31 -8.90 -14.74
C HIS A 24 5.60 -9.55 -14.27
N ILE A 25 5.61 -10.89 -14.26
CA ILE A 25 6.70 -11.71 -13.71
C ILE A 25 7.60 -12.18 -14.86
N PHE A 26 8.79 -11.61 -14.92
CA PHE A 26 9.76 -11.94 -15.97
C PHE A 26 11.05 -12.60 -15.44
N GLU A 27 11.47 -12.29 -14.21
CA GLU A 27 12.68 -12.87 -13.62
C GLU A 27 12.52 -14.39 -13.40
N PRO A 28 13.50 -15.23 -13.82
CA PRO A 28 13.41 -16.70 -13.70
C PRO A 28 13.10 -17.23 -12.29
N ARG A 29 13.71 -16.65 -11.26
CA ARG A 29 13.45 -17.04 -9.86
C ARG A 29 12.00 -16.82 -9.44
N TYR A 30 11.40 -15.71 -9.84
CA TYR A 30 10.01 -15.40 -9.51
C TYR A 30 9.03 -16.13 -10.41
N ARG A 31 9.42 -16.48 -11.64
CA ARG A 31 8.64 -17.41 -12.48
C ARG A 31 8.53 -18.79 -11.83
N THR A 32 9.62 -19.26 -11.21
CA THR A 32 9.63 -20.50 -10.43
C THR A 32 8.73 -20.37 -9.20
N MET A 33 8.94 -19.33 -8.39
CA MET A 33 8.12 -19.03 -7.21
C MET A 33 6.61 -19.01 -7.51
N ILE A 34 6.21 -18.33 -8.59
CA ILE A 34 4.81 -18.22 -8.96
C ILE A 34 4.27 -19.55 -9.48
N GLY A 35 5.06 -20.33 -10.22
CA GLY A 35 4.69 -21.71 -10.58
C GLY A 35 4.40 -22.56 -9.33
N ASP A 36 5.32 -22.55 -8.37
CA ASP A 36 5.18 -23.30 -7.12
C ASP A 36 3.96 -22.84 -6.30
N CYS A 37 3.70 -21.53 -6.23
CA CYS A 37 2.50 -20.99 -5.60
C CYS A 37 1.20 -21.46 -6.28
N LEU A 38 1.16 -21.45 -7.62
CA LEU A 38 -0.02 -21.87 -8.38
C LEU A 38 -0.29 -23.37 -8.21
N ASP A 39 0.75 -24.20 -8.30
CA ASP A 39 0.65 -25.66 -8.16
C ASP A 39 0.18 -26.07 -6.76
N GLN A 40 0.61 -25.34 -5.73
CA GLN A 40 0.22 -25.58 -4.34
C GLN A 40 -1.06 -24.82 -3.93
N GLN A 41 -1.64 -24.02 -4.82
CA GLN A 41 -2.77 -23.11 -4.53
C GLN A 41 -2.50 -22.19 -3.31
N THR A 42 -1.26 -21.72 -3.19
CA THR A 42 -0.82 -20.83 -2.12
C THR A 42 -0.60 -19.41 -2.63
N GLY A 43 -0.42 -18.48 -1.68
CA GLY A 43 -0.04 -17.10 -1.95
C GLY A 43 1.45 -16.88 -1.69
N PHE A 44 1.87 -15.62 -1.76
CA PHE A 44 3.22 -15.18 -1.42
C PHE A 44 3.20 -13.91 -0.57
N GLY A 45 4.32 -13.53 0.03
CA GLY A 45 4.46 -12.29 0.80
C GLY A 45 5.15 -11.21 -0.03
N VAL A 46 4.61 -9.99 -0.03
CA VAL A 46 5.31 -8.81 -0.56
C VAL A 46 5.93 -8.03 0.59
N VAL A 47 7.21 -7.69 0.44
CA VAL A 47 7.99 -6.87 1.38
C VAL A 47 8.67 -5.75 0.63
N LEU A 48 8.86 -4.61 1.30
CA LEU A 48 9.66 -3.53 0.75
C LEU A 48 11.12 -3.96 0.71
N ARG A 49 11.73 -3.93 -0.49
CA ARG A 49 13.09 -4.43 -0.70
C ARG A 49 14.18 -3.53 -0.11
N THR A 50 13.94 -2.22 -0.04
CA THR A 50 14.90 -1.25 0.51
C THR A 50 14.43 -0.79 1.87
N VAL A 51 15.22 -1.07 2.91
CA VAL A 51 14.87 -0.71 4.29
C VAL A 51 15.08 0.79 4.53
N PRO A 52 14.01 1.56 4.82
CA PRO A 52 14.15 2.96 5.20
C PRO A 52 14.72 3.07 6.62
N ALA A 53 15.41 4.18 6.91
CA ALA A 53 15.95 4.43 8.25
C ALA A 53 14.88 4.31 9.34
N GLY A 54 15.24 3.68 10.46
CA GLY A 54 14.36 3.50 11.61
C GLY A 54 13.32 2.38 11.49
N HIS A 55 13.36 1.57 10.43
CA HIS A 55 12.46 0.42 10.25
C HIS A 55 13.18 -0.89 10.57
N ALA A 56 12.41 -1.90 10.99
CA ALA A 56 12.96 -3.22 11.27
C ALA A 56 13.39 -3.91 9.95
N ALA A 57 14.63 -4.37 9.93
CA ALA A 57 15.23 -5.09 8.81
C ALA A 57 15.40 -6.57 9.13
N VAL A 58 15.39 -7.40 8.09
CA VAL A 58 15.89 -8.78 8.16
C VAL A 58 17.04 -8.91 7.19
N THR A 59 18.17 -9.41 7.69
CA THR A 59 19.34 -9.73 6.87
C THR A 59 19.08 -10.95 6.01
N VAL A 60 19.50 -10.87 4.76
CA VAL A 60 19.35 -11.93 3.77
C VAL A 60 20.76 -12.39 3.39
N ALA A 61 21.02 -13.69 3.50
CA ALA A 61 22.39 -14.23 3.34
C ALA A 61 22.81 -14.31 1.86
N ALA A 62 21.90 -14.75 0.98
CA ALA A 62 22.04 -14.76 -0.47
C ALA A 62 20.70 -14.40 -1.14
N GLY A 63 20.66 -14.27 -2.47
CA GLY A 63 19.41 -13.91 -3.18
C GLY A 63 19.31 -12.46 -3.64
N GLY A 64 20.42 -11.72 -3.65
CA GLY A 64 20.53 -10.40 -4.30
C GLY A 64 20.00 -9.22 -3.48
N PHE A 65 19.78 -9.41 -2.18
CA PHE A 65 19.41 -8.37 -1.24
C PHE A 65 20.26 -8.53 0.03
N ASP A 66 20.80 -7.44 0.58
CA ASP A 66 21.50 -7.48 1.87
C ASP A 66 20.50 -7.48 3.04
N GLN A 67 19.43 -6.69 2.89
CA GLN A 67 18.37 -6.53 3.87
C GLN A 67 17.04 -6.25 3.18
N ILE A 68 15.96 -6.65 3.84
CA ILE A 68 14.58 -6.35 3.45
C ILE A 68 13.77 -5.92 4.67
N CYS A 69 12.65 -5.21 4.47
CA CYS A 69 11.78 -4.85 5.58
C CYS A 69 11.19 -6.11 6.24
N ALA A 70 11.15 -6.11 7.58
CA ALA A 70 10.66 -7.23 8.36
C ALA A 70 9.14 -7.42 8.29
N VAL A 71 8.40 -6.36 7.95
CA VAL A 71 6.93 -6.37 7.87
C VAL A 71 6.50 -6.22 6.42
N GLY A 72 5.60 -7.10 6.01
CA GLY A 72 5.03 -7.13 4.66
C GLY A 72 3.55 -7.50 4.66
N THR A 73 3.01 -7.71 3.47
CA THR A 73 1.62 -8.12 3.27
C THR A 73 1.56 -9.38 2.44
N THR A 74 0.82 -10.36 2.93
CA THR A 74 0.49 -11.58 2.19
C THR A 74 -0.41 -11.27 1.00
N VAL A 75 -0.24 -12.01 -0.08
CA VAL A 75 -0.92 -11.82 -1.36
C VAL A 75 -1.69 -13.07 -1.73
N ARG A 76 -2.94 -12.89 -2.13
CA ARG A 76 -3.75 -13.93 -2.79
C ARG A 76 -3.74 -13.70 -4.28
N ILE A 77 -3.39 -14.73 -5.04
CA ILE A 77 -3.51 -14.74 -6.50
C ILE A 77 -4.97 -15.03 -6.85
N HIS A 78 -5.57 -14.18 -7.68
CA HIS A 78 -6.95 -14.33 -8.17
C HIS A 78 -6.98 -14.93 -9.57
N ASP A 79 -6.09 -14.44 -10.43
CA ASP A 79 -5.96 -14.92 -11.80
C ASP A 79 -4.50 -14.84 -12.27
N SER A 80 -4.14 -15.71 -13.20
CA SER A 80 -2.80 -15.78 -13.78
C SER A 80 -2.84 -16.20 -15.25
N VAL A 81 -2.11 -15.46 -16.09
CA VAL A 81 -1.91 -15.81 -17.50
C VAL A 81 -0.43 -16.12 -17.72
N ARG A 82 -0.12 -17.38 -18.08
CA ARG A 82 1.22 -17.78 -18.48
C ARG A 82 1.42 -17.50 -19.97
N LEU A 83 2.46 -16.74 -20.29
CA LEU A 83 2.83 -16.42 -21.67
C LEU A 83 3.64 -17.56 -22.31
N GLN A 84 3.76 -17.53 -23.63
CA GLN A 84 4.49 -18.56 -24.40
C GLN A 84 5.97 -18.68 -24.02
N ASP A 85 6.60 -17.57 -23.64
CA ASP A 85 7.99 -17.53 -23.14
C ASP A 85 8.11 -17.91 -21.64
N GLY A 86 6.97 -18.23 -21.01
CA GLY A 86 6.83 -18.66 -19.63
C GLY A 86 6.87 -17.54 -18.59
N ARG A 87 6.75 -16.27 -19.00
CA ARG A 87 6.43 -15.15 -18.08
C ARG A 87 4.99 -15.25 -17.59
N TYR A 88 4.65 -14.53 -16.51
CA TYR A 88 3.28 -14.47 -15.99
C TYR A 88 2.75 -13.04 -15.94
N TYR A 89 1.49 -12.86 -16.28
CA TYR A 89 0.69 -11.74 -15.76
C TYR A 89 -0.18 -12.24 -14.61
N LEU A 90 -0.17 -11.53 -13.49
CA LEU A 90 -0.93 -11.88 -12.30
C LEU A 90 -1.92 -10.77 -11.95
N GLN A 91 -3.13 -11.16 -11.59
CA GLN A 91 -4.06 -10.33 -10.84
C GLN A 91 -4.16 -10.90 -9.43
N SER A 92 -3.91 -10.06 -8.43
CA SER A 92 -3.82 -10.48 -7.04
C SER A 92 -4.25 -9.36 -6.10
N SER A 93 -4.38 -9.64 -4.80
CA SER A 93 -4.60 -8.60 -3.80
C SER A 93 -3.93 -8.91 -2.47
N GLY A 94 -3.60 -7.86 -1.72
CA GLY A 94 -3.16 -7.98 -0.33
C GLY A 94 -4.23 -8.62 0.55
N VAL A 95 -3.82 -9.40 1.54
CA VAL A 95 -4.74 -10.13 2.45
C VAL A 95 -4.54 -9.69 3.88
N GLN A 96 -3.36 -9.95 4.45
CA GLN A 96 -3.04 -9.63 5.84
C GLN A 96 -1.56 -9.30 6.00
N ARG A 97 -1.25 -8.49 7.02
CA ARG A 97 0.12 -8.12 7.35
C ARG A 97 0.81 -9.29 8.06
N PHE A 98 2.10 -9.45 7.83
CA PHE A 98 2.93 -10.42 8.53
C PHE A 98 4.25 -9.78 8.95
N ARG A 99 4.91 -10.38 9.94
CA ARG A 99 6.30 -10.11 10.28
C ARG A 99 7.13 -11.35 10.01
N ILE A 100 8.27 -11.17 9.35
CA ILE A 100 9.29 -12.21 9.17
C ILE A 100 9.92 -12.51 10.52
N GLY A 101 9.86 -13.78 10.93
CA GLY A 101 10.60 -14.29 12.09
C GLY A 101 11.99 -14.79 11.70
N ALA A 102 12.11 -15.49 10.57
CA ALA A 102 13.40 -15.98 10.04
C ALA A 102 13.34 -16.25 8.54
N ILE A 103 14.45 -16.04 7.84
CA ILE A 103 14.66 -16.55 6.48
C ILE A 103 15.07 -18.03 6.59
N MET A 104 14.35 -18.88 5.87
CA MET A 104 14.56 -20.33 5.86
C MET A 104 15.37 -20.79 4.65
N SER A 105 15.12 -20.17 3.49
CA SER A 105 15.87 -20.36 2.26
C SER A 105 15.88 -19.07 1.45
N ASP A 106 16.87 -18.89 0.60
CA ASP A 106 17.02 -17.75 -0.30
C ASP A 106 17.28 -18.14 -1.77
N THR A 107 17.28 -19.44 -2.05
CA THR A 107 17.42 -20.00 -3.39
C THR A 107 16.29 -21.00 -3.69
N PRO A 108 15.70 -20.96 -4.90
CA PRO A 108 15.89 -19.96 -5.96
C PRO A 108 15.24 -18.59 -5.65
N TYR A 109 14.34 -18.54 -4.66
CA TYR A 109 13.70 -17.33 -4.14
C TYR A 109 13.63 -17.40 -2.62
N LEU A 110 13.33 -16.25 -1.98
CA LEU A 110 13.26 -16.15 -0.53
C LEU A 110 12.06 -16.91 0.02
N ILE A 111 12.29 -17.71 1.06
CA ILE A 111 11.26 -18.39 1.86
C ILE A 111 11.49 -18.01 3.31
N ALA A 112 10.44 -17.58 3.99
CA ALA A 112 10.50 -17.16 5.37
C ALA A 112 9.48 -17.89 6.24
N ARG A 113 9.86 -18.09 7.50
CA ARG A 113 8.90 -18.30 8.57
C ARG A 113 8.42 -16.93 9.04
N ALA A 114 7.11 -16.74 9.01
CA ALA A 114 6.44 -15.50 9.34
C ALA A 114 5.32 -15.72 10.36
N GLU A 115 4.90 -14.62 10.98
CA GLU A 115 3.78 -14.58 11.92
C GLU A 115 2.80 -13.49 11.51
N ALA A 116 1.52 -13.70 11.79
CA ALA A 116 0.50 -12.69 11.55
C ALA A 116 0.84 -11.42 12.35
N TYR A 117 0.73 -10.27 11.70
CA TYR A 117 1.09 -9.00 12.31
C TYR A 117 -0.10 -8.04 12.43
N GLY A 118 -0.21 -7.39 13.58
CA GLY A 118 -1.22 -6.38 13.85
C GLY A 118 -2.63 -6.90 14.11
N ALA A 119 -2.85 -8.23 14.09
CA ALA A 119 -4.14 -8.85 14.41
C ALA A 119 -4.60 -8.61 15.86
N VAL A 120 -3.67 -8.29 16.77
CA VAL A 120 -3.94 -7.98 18.18
C VAL A 120 -4.38 -6.51 18.37
N HIS A 121 -4.24 -5.66 17.35
CA HIS A 121 -4.70 -4.28 17.48
C HIS A 121 -6.23 -4.24 17.44
N PRO A 122 -6.87 -3.47 18.35
CA PRO A 122 -8.30 -3.25 18.26
C PRO A 122 -8.64 -2.60 16.91
N PRO A 123 -9.81 -2.91 16.33
CA PRO A 123 -10.27 -2.21 15.14
C PRO A 123 -10.33 -0.71 15.43
N PRO A 124 -10.07 0.16 14.43
CA PRO A 124 -10.09 1.59 14.63
C PRO A 124 -11.49 2.04 15.10
N GLU A 125 -11.55 2.90 16.10
CA GLU A 125 -12.80 3.46 16.59
C GLU A 125 -13.57 4.14 15.44
N ARG A 126 -14.89 3.93 15.39
CA ARG A 126 -15.76 4.55 14.38
C ARG A 126 -15.60 6.08 14.34
N ALA A 127 -15.44 6.73 15.49
CA ALA A 127 -15.20 8.17 15.56
C ALA A 127 -13.86 8.59 14.93
N ALA A 128 -12.80 7.78 15.04
CA ALA A 128 -11.53 8.04 14.37
C ALA A 128 -11.66 7.89 12.85
N GLN A 129 -12.37 6.85 12.38
CA GLN A 129 -12.64 6.63 10.96
C GLN A 129 -13.44 7.80 10.35
N LEU A 130 -14.48 8.27 11.04
CA LEU A 130 -15.27 9.43 10.62
C LEU A 130 -14.44 10.72 10.55
N ARG A 131 -13.50 10.92 11.49
CA ARG A 131 -12.55 12.06 11.43
C ARG A 131 -11.65 11.99 10.20
N LEU A 132 -11.13 10.80 9.86
CA LEU A 132 -10.33 10.59 8.66
C LEU A 132 -11.15 10.88 7.40
N ARG A 133 -12.37 10.32 7.31
CA ARG A 133 -13.28 10.57 6.19
C ARG A 133 -13.56 12.05 6.01
N ARG A 134 -13.84 12.76 7.12
CA ARG A 134 -14.09 14.22 7.07
C ARG A 134 -12.88 14.98 6.55
N ALA A 135 -11.67 14.63 6.99
CA ALA A 135 -10.43 15.26 6.52
C ALA A 135 -10.22 15.01 5.01
N LEU A 136 -10.50 13.80 4.52
CA LEU A 136 -10.41 13.49 3.10
C LEU A 136 -11.42 14.28 2.26
N LEU A 137 -12.68 14.35 2.69
CA LEU A 137 -13.70 15.14 1.99
C LEU A 137 -13.34 16.64 1.96
N GLN A 138 -12.74 17.16 3.04
CA GLN A 138 -12.25 18.53 3.08
C GLN A 138 -11.10 18.75 2.09
N TYR A 139 -10.15 17.82 2.03
CA TYR A 139 -9.06 17.84 1.07
C TYR A 139 -9.56 17.80 -0.38
N TRP A 140 -10.47 16.88 -0.73
CA TRP A 140 -11.02 16.80 -2.08
C TRP A 140 -11.79 18.06 -2.50
N ARG A 141 -12.57 18.65 -1.58
CA ARG A 141 -13.25 19.92 -1.85
C ARG A 141 -12.26 21.05 -2.13
N ALA A 142 -11.18 21.12 -1.35
CA ALA A 142 -10.13 22.11 -1.56
C ALA A 142 -9.41 21.88 -2.90
N LEU A 143 -9.12 20.62 -3.26
CA LEU A 143 -8.50 20.26 -4.53
C LEU A 143 -9.39 20.62 -5.73
N GLN A 144 -10.69 20.30 -5.66
CA GLN A 144 -11.66 20.68 -6.68
C GLN A 144 -11.73 22.20 -6.83
N ALA A 145 -11.79 22.94 -5.72
CA ALA A 145 -11.85 24.39 -5.77
C ALA A 145 -10.55 25.04 -6.29
N ALA A 146 -9.39 24.42 -6.06
CA ALA A 146 -8.10 24.88 -6.56
C ALA A 146 -7.86 24.54 -8.04
N THR A 147 -8.37 23.40 -8.52
CA THR A 147 -8.11 22.91 -9.89
C THR A 147 -9.26 23.16 -10.88
N GLY A 148 -10.47 23.44 -10.37
CA GLY A 148 -11.69 23.53 -11.17
C GLY A 148 -12.15 22.21 -11.78
N GLN A 149 -11.44 21.11 -11.52
CA GLN A 149 -11.74 19.78 -12.06
C GLN A 149 -12.59 18.99 -11.05
N PRO A 150 -13.63 18.26 -11.49
CA PRO A 150 -14.33 17.33 -10.62
C PRO A 150 -13.35 16.29 -10.10
N VAL A 151 -13.26 16.16 -8.78
CA VAL A 151 -12.48 15.10 -8.15
C VAL A 151 -13.36 13.86 -8.14
N GLU A 152 -12.97 12.83 -8.87
CA GLU A 152 -13.60 11.52 -8.76
C GLU A 152 -13.44 11.02 -7.32
N THR A 153 -14.55 10.98 -6.59
CA THR A 153 -14.56 10.39 -5.26
C THR A 153 -14.43 8.88 -5.41
N MET A 154 -13.31 8.34 -4.94
CA MET A 154 -13.19 6.90 -4.74
C MET A 154 -14.34 6.45 -3.83
N GLU A 155 -15.12 5.46 -4.27
CA GLU A 155 -16.06 4.77 -3.40
C GLU A 155 -15.25 4.06 -2.32
N LEU A 156 -15.17 4.70 -1.18
CA LEU A 156 -14.53 4.16 0.00
C LEU A 156 -15.61 3.46 0.80
N ASP A 157 -15.47 2.15 0.91
CA ASP A 157 -16.28 1.37 1.86
C ASP A 157 -16.07 1.94 3.27
N ASP A 158 -17.18 2.13 4.00
CA ASP A 158 -17.20 2.55 5.41
C ASP A 158 -16.78 1.42 6.37
N GLY A 159 -16.43 0.26 5.80
CA GLY A 159 -15.85 -0.88 6.49
C GLY A 159 -14.41 -0.67 6.97
N PRO A 160 -13.87 -1.66 7.69
CA PRO A 160 -12.51 -1.63 8.24
C PRO A 160 -11.41 -1.45 7.18
N GLY A 161 -11.72 -1.66 5.89
CA GLY A 161 -10.83 -1.46 4.76
C GLY A 161 -10.52 0.01 4.44
N LEU A 162 -11.30 0.98 4.93
CA LEU A 162 -11.10 2.42 4.67
C LEU A 162 -9.66 2.88 4.94
N VAL A 163 -9.12 2.48 6.09
CA VAL A 163 -7.80 2.93 6.56
C VAL A 163 -6.68 2.36 5.71
N ASP A 164 -6.75 1.07 5.39
CA ASP A 164 -5.75 0.40 4.54
C ASP A 164 -5.85 0.86 3.08
N GLY A 165 -7.07 1.00 2.55
CA GLY A 165 -7.31 1.52 1.20
C GLY A 165 -6.78 2.95 1.02
N LEU A 166 -7.05 3.83 1.98
CA LEU A 166 -6.51 5.19 1.94
C LEU A 166 -4.99 5.23 2.13
N ALA A 167 -4.42 4.41 3.01
CA ALA A 167 -2.97 4.34 3.18
C ALA A 167 -2.27 3.86 1.89
N HIS A 168 -2.92 2.96 1.13
CA HIS A 168 -2.46 2.54 -0.18
C HIS A 168 -2.58 3.66 -1.23
N ALA A 169 -3.71 4.36 -1.28
CA ALA A 169 -4.01 5.37 -2.30
C ALA A 169 -3.19 6.66 -2.14
N LEU A 170 -2.88 7.08 -0.91
CA LEU A 170 -2.15 8.32 -0.65
C LEU A 170 -0.71 8.28 -1.22
N GLN A 171 -0.33 9.34 -1.91
CA GLN A 171 0.99 9.49 -2.53
C GLN A 171 1.99 10.07 -1.52
N VAL A 172 2.51 9.19 -0.67
CA VAL A 172 3.59 9.49 0.29
C VAL A 172 4.83 8.65 -0.03
N SER A 173 5.97 9.00 0.58
CA SER A 173 7.20 8.24 0.41
C SER A 173 7.03 6.78 0.86
N LEU A 174 7.82 5.86 0.29
CA LEU A 174 7.82 4.45 0.69
C LEU A 174 8.14 4.28 2.18
N ALA A 175 9.02 5.12 2.73
CA ALA A 175 9.30 5.15 4.16
C ALA A 175 8.05 5.47 5.00
N GLN A 176 7.24 6.44 4.56
CA GLN A 176 6.00 6.77 5.25
C GLN A 176 4.93 5.68 5.07
N LYS A 177 4.83 5.07 3.88
CA LYS A 177 3.93 3.93 3.67
C LYS A 177 4.33 2.73 4.53
N GLN A 178 5.63 2.45 4.64
CA GLN A 178 6.13 1.35 5.47
C GLN A 178 5.83 1.61 6.95
N ARG A 179 6.08 2.82 7.45
CA ARG A 179 5.67 3.24 8.80
C ARG A 179 4.17 3.05 9.04
N TRP A 180 3.34 3.39 8.06
CA TRP A 180 1.91 3.15 8.14
C TRP A 180 1.59 1.67 8.19
N LEU A 181 2.15 0.84 7.32
CA LEU A 181 1.94 -0.60 7.35
C LEU A 181 2.29 -1.20 8.73
N GLU A 182 3.34 -0.68 9.36
CA GLU A 182 3.83 -1.10 10.67
C GLU A 182 3.02 -0.55 11.86
N SER A 183 2.19 0.47 11.66
CA SER A 183 1.47 1.14 12.75
C SER A 183 0.10 0.54 13.04
N ALA A 184 -0.32 0.69 14.30
CA ALA A 184 -1.69 0.41 14.70
C ALA A 184 -2.68 1.34 13.96
N PRO A 185 -3.90 0.89 13.66
CA PRO A 185 -4.87 1.66 12.88
C PRO A 185 -5.12 3.07 13.40
N THR A 186 -5.26 3.24 14.72
CA THR A 186 -5.52 4.55 15.34
C THR A 186 -4.36 5.54 15.16
N ALA A 187 -3.12 5.09 15.35
CA ALA A 187 -1.94 5.93 15.14
C ALA A 187 -1.83 6.35 13.67
N ARG A 188 -2.08 5.40 12.77
CA ARG A 188 -2.10 5.64 11.33
C ARG A 188 -3.13 6.70 10.92
N ILE A 189 -4.35 6.59 11.43
CA ILE A 189 -5.43 7.56 11.17
C ILE A 189 -4.98 8.99 11.51
N ILE A 190 -4.31 9.18 12.65
CA ILE A 190 -3.83 10.49 13.09
C ILE A 190 -2.82 11.06 12.08
N GLU A 191 -1.84 10.25 11.66
CA GLU A 191 -0.84 10.66 10.68
C GLU A 191 -1.46 10.96 9.31
N MET A 192 -2.41 10.15 8.86
CA MET A 192 -3.10 10.36 7.58
C MET A 192 -3.91 11.66 7.59
N ILE A 193 -4.62 11.97 8.69
CA ILE A 193 -5.33 13.25 8.85
C ILE A 193 -4.34 14.42 8.81
N ALA A 194 -3.23 14.31 9.54
CA ALA A 194 -2.20 15.35 9.54
C ALA A 194 -1.63 15.58 8.13
N ARG A 195 -1.38 14.50 7.38
CA ARG A 195 -0.91 14.56 5.99
C ARG A 195 -1.91 15.25 5.06
N LEU A 196 -3.19 14.87 5.11
CA LEU A 196 -4.24 15.47 4.30
C LEU A 196 -4.36 16.98 4.56
N ARG A 197 -4.28 17.39 5.83
CA ARG A 197 -4.30 18.81 6.23
C ARG A 197 -3.08 19.58 5.74
N ALA A 198 -1.90 18.97 5.82
CA ALA A 198 -0.67 19.59 5.33
C ALA A 198 -0.72 19.82 3.82
N GLU A 199 -1.21 18.84 3.05
CA GLU A 199 -1.38 19.00 1.60
C GLU A 199 -2.45 20.06 1.27
N GLN A 200 -3.56 20.07 2.01
CA GLN A 200 -4.58 21.09 1.85
C GLN A 200 -4.02 22.52 2.06
N ALA A 201 -3.11 22.71 3.02
CA ALA A 201 -2.50 24.01 3.30
C ALA A 201 -1.54 24.48 2.19
N LEU A 202 -1.07 23.58 1.32
CA LEU A 202 -0.23 23.89 0.17
C LEU A 202 -1.04 24.28 -1.08
N LEU A 203 -2.34 24.02 -1.09
CA LEU A 203 -3.20 24.41 -2.20
C LEU A 203 -3.34 25.94 -2.25
N PRO A 204 -3.40 26.55 -3.45
CA PRO A 204 -3.62 27.97 -3.56
C PRO A 204 -4.95 28.36 -2.89
N PRO A 205 -5.02 29.53 -2.24
CA PRO A 205 -6.26 29.99 -1.65
C PRO A 205 -7.33 30.03 -2.74
N THR A 206 -8.50 29.49 -2.43
CA THR A 206 -9.67 29.59 -3.29
C THR A 206 -10.01 31.07 -3.41
N HIS A 207 -9.56 31.73 -4.48
CA HIS A 207 -10.17 32.99 -4.85
C HIS A 207 -11.63 32.67 -5.14
N PRO A 208 -12.61 33.28 -4.42
CA PRO A 208 -13.97 33.28 -4.94
C PRO A 208 -13.85 33.84 -6.34
N ALA A 209 -14.44 33.15 -7.34
CA ALA A 209 -14.41 33.58 -8.73
C ALA A 209 -14.65 35.08 -8.76
N GLY A 210 -13.57 35.83 -8.95
CA GLY A 210 -13.63 37.27 -8.95
C GLY A 210 -14.58 37.61 -10.07
N THR A 211 -15.63 38.35 -9.75
CA THR A 211 -16.32 39.19 -10.72
C THR A 211 -15.22 40.05 -11.34
N TYR A 212 -14.63 39.58 -12.44
CA TYR A 212 -13.77 40.40 -13.27
C TYR A 212 -14.71 41.43 -13.88
N PRO A 213 -14.63 42.72 -13.54
CA PRO A 213 -15.27 43.73 -14.35
C PRO A 213 -14.45 43.79 -15.64
N HIS A 214 -14.97 43.20 -16.71
CA HIS A 214 -14.47 43.46 -18.05
C HIS A 214 -14.93 44.85 -18.52
N PRO A 215 -14.18 45.48 -19.44
CA PRO A 215 -13.61 46.81 -19.31
C PRO A 215 -14.50 47.87 -20.01
N TRP A 216 -14.14 49.15 -19.98
CA TRP A 216 -14.69 50.23 -20.86
C TRP A 216 -16.19 50.63 -20.72
N ALA A 217 -16.81 50.58 -19.53
CA ALA A 217 -18.13 51.19 -19.34
C ALA A 217 -18.07 52.70 -18.97
N TRP A 218 -17.53 53.55 -19.86
CA TRP A 218 -17.83 55.00 -19.91
C TRP A 218 -17.61 55.53 -21.33
N ASN A 219 -18.70 55.72 -22.07
CA ASN A 219 -18.94 56.84 -22.99
C ASN A 219 -20.44 56.92 -23.26
#